data_AF-A0A7V9ZKF1-F1
#
_entry.id   AF-A0A7V9ZKF1-F1
#
_cell.length_a   1.000
_cell.length_b   1.000
_cell.length_c   1.000
_cell.angle_alpha   90.00
_cell.angle_beta   90.00
_cell.angle_gamma   90.00
#
_symmetry.space_group_name_H-M   'P 1'
#
loop_
_entity.id
_entity.type
_entity.pdbx_description
1 polymer ?
#
loop_
_entity_poly.entity_id
_entity_poly.type
_entity_poly.pdbx_seq_one_letter_code
_entity_poly.pdbx_strand_id
1 'polypeptide(L)'
;FVDAVVATLYKPVEDTPYISGGRTRAWDATARVRVEAFDELSFDAPSATLDGHLERVSQAAANIAFHVGCAAGEIEAIRVAGKLHDIGKADPRFQRWLGADGQSDGPMAKSGTPRHRIEAARVAAGWPRGGRHELLSAHLISAWLDPDDQVPWHADLVLHLVMTHHGQGRPTTRVVEDANPPSATATVEGTPVRISGDLSIMDWDQPRRFRYLCERYGYWGLALLESILRQADQAVSSATEVV
;
A
#
# COMPACT_ATOMS: atom_id res chain seq x y z
N PHE A 1 27.06 -8.39 -6.37
CA PHE A 1 26.06 -7.41 -6.86
C PHE A 1 26.76 -6.17 -7.41
N VAL A 2 27.57 -5.48 -6.59
CA VAL A 2 28.36 -4.30 -7.00
C VAL A 2 29.27 -4.59 -8.22
N ASP A 3 29.98 -5.72 -8.23
CA ASP A 3 30.92 -6.06 -9.31
C ASP A 3 30.26 -6.28 -10.69
N ALA A 4 29.01 -6.75 -10.71
CA ALA A 4 28.26 -6.96 -11.95
C ALA A 4 27.76 -5.63 -12.57
N VAL A 5 27.49 -4.64 -11.74
CA VAL A 5 27.08 -3.29 -12.15
C VAL A 5 28.28 -2.50 -12.68
N VAL A 6 29.47 -2.71 -12.09
CA VAL A 6 30.70 -2.07 -12.55
C VAL A 6 31.13 -2.57 -13.93
N ALA A 7 30.93 -3.86 -14.23
CA ALA A 7 31.31 -4.47 -15.51
C ALA A 7 30.46 -4.01 -16.72
N THR A 8 29.30 -3.40 -16.50
CA THR A 8 28.37 -2.97 -17.57
C THR A 8 28.42 -1.46 -17.86
N LEU A 9 29.22 -0.70 -17.10
CA LEU A 9 29.40 0.73 -17.29
C LEU A 9 30.51 1.01 -18.32
N TYR A 10 30.13 1.06 -19.59
CA TYR A 10 30.98 1.61 -20.65
C TYR A 10 31.09 3.13 -20.44
N LYS A 11 32.32 3.66 -20.29
CA LYS A 11 32.58 5.11 -20.25
C LYS A 11 33.17 5.59 -21.57
N PRO A 12 32.40 6.29 -22.41
CA PRO A 12 32.94 7.30 -23.30
C PRO A 12 32.68 8.70 -22.73
N VAL A 13 33.69 9.54 -22.92
CA VAL A 13 33.66 10.99 -22.75
C VAL A 13 32.71 11.58 -23.80
N GLU A 14 31.88 12.55 -23.40
CA GLU A 14 30.92 13.30 -24.24
C GLU A 14 29.73 12.50 -24.80
N ASP A 15 28.76 12.19 -23.93
CA ASP A 15 27.31 12.31 -24.14
C ASP A 15 26.58 11.51 -23.06
N THR A 16 25.48 12.07 -22.52
CA THR A 16 24.79 11.59 -21.31
C THR A 16 24.52 10.08 -21.32
N PRO A 17 24.92 9.31 -20.29
CA PRO A 17 24.70 7.88 -20.26
C PRO A 17 23.21 7.56 -20.20
N TYR A 18 22.74 6.72 -21.14
CA TYR A 18 21.39 6.14 -21.14
C TYR A 18 21.48 4.61 -21.14
N ILE A 19 20.52 3.97 -20.49
CA ILE A 19 20.37 2.51 -20.52
C ILE A 19 19.69 2.13 -21.84
N SER A 20 20.43 1.50 -22.76
CA SER A 20 19.81 0.89 -23.94
C SER A 20 19.22 -0.48 -23.55
N GLY A 21 17.89 -0.52 -23.41
CA GLY A 21 17.18 -1.78 -23.22
C GLY A 21 17.29 -2.62 -24.48
N GLY A 22 17.91 -3.80 -24.39
CA GLY A 22 17.89 -4.80 -25.46
C GLY A 22 16.45 -5.10 -25.88
N ARG A 23 16.21 -5.21 -27.20
CA ARG A 23 14.89 -5.43 -27.80
C ARG A 23 14.10 -6.46 -27.00
N THR A 24 13.04 -6.00 -26.34
CA THR A 24 12.15 -6.82 -25.53
C THR A 24 11.50 -7.87 -26.42
N ARG A 25 11.71 -9.15 -26.10
CA ARG A 25 10.75 -10.20 -26.49
C ARG A 25 9.39 -9.76 -25.98
N ALA A 26 8.39 -9.81 -26.86
CA ALA A 26 7.02 -9.40 -26.57
C ALA A 26 6.60 -9.93 -25.19
N TRP A 27 6.45 -9.01 -24.24
CA TRP A 27 5.97 -9.32 -22.91
C TRP A 27 4.51 -9.72 -23.04
N ASP A 28 4.26 -11.00 -22.83
CA ASP A 28 2.97 -11.67 -22.97
C ASP A 28 1.93 -10.99 -22.05
N ALA A 29 0.74 -10.69 -22.58
CA ALA A 29 -0.31 -9.95 -21.86
C ALA A 29 -0.78 -10.68 -20.58
N THR A 30 -0.52 -11.98 -20.49
CA THR A 30 -0.69 -12.82 -19.29
C THR A 30 0.18 -12.39 -18.11
N ALA A 31 1.34 -11.77 -18.33
CA ALA A 31 2.20 -11.27 -17.25
C ALA A 31 1.59 -10.06 -16.54
N ARG A 32 0.83 -9.20 -17.23
CA ARG A 32 0.12 -8.06 -16.61
C ARG A 32 -1.02 -8.54 -15.71
N VAL A 33 -1.79 -9.54 -16.16
CA VAL A 33 -2.88 -10.15 -15.37
C VAL A 33 -2.35 -10.88 -14.13
N ARG A 34 -1.10 -11.36 -14.16
CA ARG A 34 -0.44 -12.05 -13.04
C ARG A 34 0.08 -11.14 -11.93
N VAL A 35 0.21 -9.83 -12.14
CA VAL A 35 0.70 -8.91 -11.09
C VAL A 35 -0.46 -8.34 -10.27
N GLU A 36 -1.58 -7.99 -10.93
CA GLU A 36 -2.67 -7.25 -10.28
C GLU A 36 -3.41 -8.04 -9.19
N ALA A 37 -3.69 -9.34 -9.39
CA ALA A 37 -4.45 -10.13 -8.42
C ALA A 37 -3.61 -10.64 -7.22
N PHE A 38 -2.29 -10.57 -7.30
CA PHE A 38 -1.38 -11.10 -6.27
C PHE A 38 -0.80 -10.01 -5.37
N ASP A 39 -0.76 -8.74 -5.79
CA ASP A 39 -0.42 -7.61 -4.92
C ASP A 39 -1.50 -7.38 -3.83
N GLU A 40 -2.75 -7.75 -4.12
CA GLU A 40 -3.88 -7.57 -3.21
C GLU A 40 -3.80 -8.46 -1.96
N LEU A 41 -3.00 -9.53 -1.99
CA LEU A 41 -2.89 -10.51 -0.92
C LEU A 41 -1.42 -10.91 -0.72
N SER A 42 -0.82 -10.48 0.40
CA SER A 42 0.47 -11.01 0.85
C SER A 42 0.28 -12.45 1.33
N PHE A 43 0.52 -13.42 0.45
CA PHE A 43 0.56 -14.84 0.79
C PHE A 43 1.95 -15.20 1.30
N ASP A 44 2.07 -15.37 2.61
CA ASP A 44 3.00 -16.27 3.32
C ASP A 44 3.01 -15.86 4.80
N ALA A 45 2.61 -16.78 5.69
CA ALA A 45 2.71 -16.81 7.18
C ALA A 45 1.38 -17.00 7.96
N PRO A 46 1.42 -17.62 9.16
CA PRO A 46 0.25 -17.73 10.05
C PRO A 46 -0.19 -16.36 10.58
N SER A 47 -1.52 -16.24 10.73
CA SER A 47 -2.27 -15.03 11.08
C SER A 47 -1.72 -14.24 12.27
N ALA A 48 -1.05 -13.11 12.00
CA ALA A 48 -1.04 -11.97 12.91
C ALA A 48 -2.37 -11.20 12.79
N THR A 49 -2.90 -10.70 13.91
CA THR A 49 -4.05 -9.78 13.90
C THR A 49 -3.71 -8.54 13.06
N LEU A 50 -4.72 -7.93 12.42
CA LEU A 50 -4.54 -6.71 11.64
C LEU A 50 -3.85 -5.61 12.49
N ASP A 51 -4.32 -5.38 13.71
CA ASP A 51 -3.74 -4.39 14.62
C ASP A 51 -2.28 -4.68 14.96
N GLY A 52 -1.93 -5.96 15.20
CA GLY A 52 -0.56 -6.35 15.50
C GLY A 52 0.38 -6.18 14.30
N HIS A 53 -0.12 -6.43 13.08
CA HIS A 53 0.63 -6.17 11.85
C HIS A 53 0.84 -4.66 11.64
N LEU A 54 -0.22 -3.86 11.72
CA LEU A 54 -0.16 -2.39 11.56
C LEU A 54 0.82 -1.74 12.53
N GLU A 55 0.83 -2.16 13.80
CA GLU A 55 1.77 -1.63 14.80
C GLU A 55 3.22 -2.01 14.51
N ARG A 56 3.47 -3.24 14.04
CA ARG A 56 4.82 -3.68 13.65
C ARG A 56 5.32 -2.93 12.41
N VAL A 57 4.46 -2.69 11.42
CA VAL A 57 4.80 -1.88 10.23
C VAL A 57 5.08 -0.43 10.62
N SER A 58 4.24 0.17 11.46
CA SER A 58 4.45 1.50 12.05
C SER A 58 5.84 1.64 12.66
N GLN A 59 6.21 0.73 13.57
CA GLN A 59 7.50 0.77 14.26
C GLN A 59 8.68 0.50 13.31
N ALA A 60 8.55 -0.46 12.40
CA ALA A 60 9.59 -0.78 11.43
C ALA A 60 9.84 0.38 10.46
N ALA A 61 8.78 1.01 9.95
CA ALA A 61 8.87 2.13 9.03
C ALA A 61 9.52 3.36 9.68
N ALA A 62 9.13 3.68 10.93
CA ALA A 62 9.76 4.74 11.71
C ALA A 62 11.26 4.48 11.95
N ASN A 63 11.62 3.24 12.29
CA ASN A 63 13.02 2.84 12.48
C ASN A 63 13.83 2.98 11.20
N ILE A 64 13.30 2.54 10.05
CA ILE A 64 13.98 2.69 8.76
C ILE A 64 14.15 4.18 8.44
N ALA A 65 13.09 4.99 8.58
CA ALA A 65 13.14 6.43 8.33
C ALA A 65 14.18 7.14 9.19
N PHE A 66 14.28 6.79 10.47
CA PHE A 66 15.31 7.31 11.38
C PHE A 66 16.73 7.00 10.89
N HIS A 67 17.02 5.76 10.51
CA HIS A 67 18.36 5.36 10.04
C HIS A 67 18.71 5.89 8.65
N VAL A 68 17.71 6.13 7.80
CA VAL A 68 17.87 6.82 6.51
C VAL A 68 18.20 8.31 6.69
N GLY A 69 17.91 8.87 7.87
CA GLY A 69 18.18 10.27 8.19
C GLY A 69 17.03 11.22 7.86
N CYS A 70 15.79 10.73 7.82
CA CYS A 70 14.60 11.56 7.64
C CYS A 70 14.43 12.57 8.78
N ALA A 71 13.79 13.70 8.49
CA ALA A 71 13.44 14.69 9.51
C ALA A 71 12.38 14.14 10.47
N ALA A 72 12.33 14.66 11.70
CA ALA A 72 11.38 14.20 12.73
C ALA A 72 9.92 14.21 12.24
N GLY A 73 9.54 15.21 11.43
CA GLY A 73 8.20 15.26 10.86
C GLY A 73 7.92 14.16 9.83
N GLU A 74 8.90 13.80 9.01
CA GLU A 74 8.76 12.71 8.03
C GLU A 74 8.68 11.36 8.72
N ILE A 75 9.51 11.14 9.75
CA ILE A 75 9.48 9.91 10.57
C ILE A 75 8.09 9.71 11.16
N GLU A 76 7.49 10.77 11.72
CA GLU A 76 6.15 10.69 12.31
C GLU A 76 5.08 10.43 11.25
N ALA A 77 5.14 11.08 10.08
CA ALA A 77 4.22 10.81 8.98
C ALA A 77 4.33 9.35 8.50
N ILE A 78 5.55 8.82 8.36
CA ILE A 78 5.80 7.44 7.95
C ILE A 78 5.28 6.45 9.01
N ARG A 79 5.50 6.75 10.29
CA ARG A 79 4.98 5.96 11.41
C ARG A 79 3.45 5.85 11.35
N VAL A 80 2.77 7.00 11.22
CA VAL A 80 1.31 7.08 11.11
C VAL A 80 0.82 6.36 9.85
N ALA A 81 1.49 6.55 8.70
CA ALA A 81 1.15 5.82 7.47
C ALA A 81 1.28 4.30 7.66
N GLY A 82 2.33 3.82 8.34
CA GLY A 82 2.49 2.41 8.68
C GLY A 82 1.33 1.85 9.52
N LYS A 83 0.84 2.62 10.50
CA LYS A 83 -0.31 2.23 11.34
C LYS A 83 -1.63 2.21 10.57
N LEU A 84 -1.74 2.94 9.46
CA LEU A 84 -3.00 3.18 8.77
C LEU A 84 -3.08 2.62 7.34
N HIS A 85 -1.97 2.13 6.75
CA HIS A 85 -1.93 1.75 5.33
C HIS A 85 -2.95 0.67 4.96
N ASP A 86 -3.21 -0.25 5.88
CA ASP A 86 -3.99 -1.46 5.67
C ASP A 86 -5.36 -1.44 6.37
N ILE A 87 -5.79 -0.33 6.96
CA ILE A 87 -7.08 -0.26 7.69
C ILE A 87 -8.29 -0.50 6.76
N GLY A 88 -8.15 -0.25 5.45
CA GLY A 88 -9.14 -0.59 4.44
C GLY A 88 -9.39 -2.08 4.29
N LYS A 89 -8.47 -2.95 4.77
CA LYS A 89 -8.69 -4.39 4.89
C LYS A 89 -9.85 -4.72 5.84
N ALA A 90 -10.30 -3.78 6.68
CA ALA A 90 -11.46 -3.96 7.54
C ALA A 90 -12.80 -4.02 6.77
N ASP A 91 -12.82 -3.78 5.45
CA ASP A 91 -14.01 -4.03 4.63
C ASP A 91 -14.49 -5.49 4.82
N PRO A 92 -15.79 -5.72 5.12
CA PRO A 92 -16.30 -7.06 5.38
C PRO A 92 -16.08 -8.05 4.24
N ARG A 93 -16.05 -7.59 2.98
CA ARG A 93 -15.75 -8.44 1.81
C ARG A 93 -14.27 -8.82 1.81
N PHE A 94 -13.37 -7.87 2.08
CA PHE A 94 -11.94 -8.16 2.15
C PHE A 94 -11.62 -9.15 3.28
N GLN A 95 -12.21 -8.98 4.46
CA GLN A 95 -12.06 -9.92 5.57
C GLN A 95 -12.59 -11.33 5.24
N ARG A 96 -13.75 -11.44 4.58
CA ARG A 96 -14.24 -12.74 4.07
C ARG A 96 -13.29 -13.37 3.06
N TRP A 97 -12.63 -12.56 2.25
CA TRP A 97 -11.66 -13.04 1.28
C TRP A 97 -10.38 -13.54 1.97
N LEU A 98 -9.89 -12.82 2.98
CA LEU A 98 -8.74 -13.24 3.78
C LEU A 98 -9.01 -14.55 4.53
N GLY A 99 -10.16 -14.66 5.18
CA GLY A 99 -10.58 -15.80 5.99
C GLY A 99 -11.35 -16.89 5.25
N ALA A 100 -11.15 -17.07 3.94
CA ALA A 100 -11.95 -18.01 3.15
C ALA A 100 -11.83 -19.48 3.60
N ASP A 101 -10.77 -19.84 4.34
CA ASP A 101 -10.52 -21.21 4.83
C ASP A 101 -10.89 -21.43 6.32
N GLY A 102 -11.46 -20.43 7.04
CA GLY A 102 -11.90 -20.63 8.43
C GLY A 102 -12.12 -19.34 9.24
N GLN A 103 -12.69 -19.48 10.46
CA GLN A 103 -12.91 -18.35 11.38
C GLN A 103 -11.61 -17.92 12.06
N SER A 104 -11.42 -16.60 12.17
CA SER A 104 -10.44 -15.95 13.04
C SER A 104 -11.16 -15.21 14.18
N ASP A 105 -10.51 -15.09 15.34
CA ASP A 105 -11.05 -14.36 16.50
C ASP A 105 -11.05 -12.81 16.32
N GLY A 106 -10.68 -12.31 15.14
CA GLY A 106 -10.61 -10.88 14.82
C GLY A 106 -10.14 -10.60 13.37
N PRO A 107 -10.03 -9.31 12.98
CA PRO A 107 -9.59 -8.93 11.65
C PRO A 107 -8.19 -9.48 11.30
N MET A 108 -8.08 -10.08 10.12
CA MET A 108 -6.86 -10.70 9.62
C MET A 108 -6.07 -9.70 8.76
N ALA A 109 -4.74 -9.82 8.75
CA ALA A 109 -3.86 -9.08 7.86
C ALA A 109 -3.57 -9.82 6.54
N LYS A 110 -3.72 -11.16 6.52
CA LYS A 110 -3.29 -12.06 5.44
C LYS A 110 -4.24 -13.23 5.22
N SER A 111 -4.20 -13.82 4.03
CA SER A 111 -4.96 -15.02 3.68
C SER A 111 -4.07 -16.27 3.71
N GLY A 112 -4.64 -17.39 4.16
CA GLY A 112 -4.06 -18.73 4.00
C GLY A 112 -4.46 -19.43 2.69
N THR A 113 -5.26 -18.76 1.84
CA THR A 113 -5.90 -19.40 0.69
C THR A 113 -4.90 -19.79 -0.40
N PRO A 114 -4.87 -21.08 -0.81
CA PRO A 114 -4.00 -21.54 -1.87
C PRO A 114 -4.22 -20.78 -3.18
N ARG A 115 -3.14 -20.54 -3.94
CA ARG A 115 -3.17 -19.72 -5.16
C ARG A 115 -4.26 -20.08 -6.17
N HIS A 116 -4.54 -21.37 -6.32
CA HIS A 116 -5.55 -21.88 -7.26
C HIS A 116 -7.00 -21.58 -6.83
N ARG A 117 -7.24 -21.17 -5.58
CA ARG A 117 -8.57 -20.83 -5.03
C ARG A 117 -8.81 -19.34 -4.85
N ILE A 118 -7.78 -18.50 -4.96
CA ILE A 118 -7.87 -17.04 -4.68
C ILE A 118 -9.04 -16.39 -5.41
N GLU A 119 -9.19 -16.65 -6.71
CA GLU A 119 -10.24 -16.03 -7.52
C GLU A 119 -11.64 -16.51 -7.12
N ALA A 120 -11.79 -17.80 -6.83
CA ALA A 120 -13.06 -18.35 -6.35
C ALA A 120 -13.43 -17.78 -4.97
N ALA A 121 -12.45 -17.66 -4.07
CA ALA A 121 -12.61 -17.05 -2.76
C ALA A 121 -12.96 -15.56 -2.87
N ARG A 122 -12.35 -14.82 -3.80
CA ARG A 122 -12.65 -13.40 -4.07
C ARG A 122 -14.10 -13.22 -4.48
N VAL A 123 -14.53 -14.01 -5.46
CA VAL A 123 -15.91 -14.00 -5.97
C VAL A 123 -16.90 -14.34 -4.85
N ALA A 124 -16.62 -15.38 -4.07
CA ALA A 124 -17.48 -15.77 -2.94
C ALA A 124 -17.53 -14.70 -1.84
N ALA A 125 -16.43 -13.99 -1.60
CA ALA A 125 -16.37 -12.89 -0.65
C ALA A 125 -17.10 -11.62 -1.12
N GLY A 126 -17.32 -11.49 -2.44
CA GLY A 126 -17.96 -10.35 -3.08
C GLY A 126 -17.01 -9.17 -3.29
N TRP A 127 -15.70 -9.34 -3.14
CA TRP A 127 -14.71 -8.29 -3.42
C TRP A 127 -14.62 -8.06 -4.93
N PRO A 128 -14.79 -6.83 -5.47
CA PRO A 128 -14.75 -6.60 -6.91
C PRO A 128 -13.34 -6.86 -7.48
N ARG A 129 -13.29 -7.33 -8.73
CA ARG A 129 -12.01 -7.65 -9.38
C ARG A 129 -11.19 -6.38 -9.58
N GLY A 130 -9.96 -6.35 -9.08
CA GLY A 130 -9.09 -5.18 -9.13
C GLY A 130 -9.40 -4.13 -8.05
N GLY A 131 -10.26 -4.47 -7.08
CA GLY A 131 -10.54 -3.63 -5.92
C GLY A 131 -9.32 -3.49 -5.01
N ARG A 132 -9.10 -2.29 -4.47
CA ARG A 132 -7.85 -1.90 -3.81
C ARG A 132 -8.12 -1.42 -2.38
N HIS A 133 -7.58 -2.09 -1.37
CA HIS A 133 -7.87 -1.78 0.03
C HIS A 133 -7.23 -0.46 0.47
N GLU A 134 -6.13 -0.03 -0.14
CA GLU A 134 -5.52 1.28 0.11
C GLU A 134 -6.45 2.46 -0.22
N LEU A 135 -7.37 2.30 -1.18
CA LEU A 135 -8.35 3.33 -1.53
C LEU A 135 -9.33 3.51 -0.36
N LEU A 136 -9.77 2.40 0.22
CA LEU A 136 -10.60 2.43 1.43
C LEU A 136 -9.83 2.94 2.64
N SER A 137 -8.55 2.56 2.80
CA SER A 137 -7.69 3.13 3.85
C SER A 137 -7.61 4.65 3.74
N ALA A 138 -7.36 5.19 2.53
CA ALA A 138 -7.31 6.62 2.31
C ALA A 138 -8.65 7.33 2.56
N HIS A 139 -9.78 6.72 2.17
CA HIS A 139 -11.10 7.28 2.47
C HIS A 139 -11.42 7.27 3.98
N LEU A 140 -11.02 6.22 4.70
CA LEU A 140 -11.16 6.16 6.16
C LEU A 140 -10.34 7.25 6.85
N ILE A 141 -9.09 7.45 6.42
CA ILE A 141 -8.23 8.52 6.95
C ILE A 141 -8.82 9.89 6.60
N SER A 142 -9.29 10.09 5.37
CA SER A 142 -9.87 11.37 4.94
C SER A 142 -11.15 11.72 5.69
N ALA A 143 -11.98 10.72 6.02
CA ALA A 143 -13.19 10.90 6.83
C ALA A 143 -12.89 11.13 8.32
N TRP A 144 -11.72 10.68 8.80
CA TRP A 144 -11.26 10.90 10.16
C TRP A 144 -10.63 12.27 10.36
N LEU A 145 -9.90 12.77 9.36
CA LEU A 145 -9.27 14.09 9.41
C LEU A 145 -10.35 15.18 9.46
N ASP A 146 -10.28 16.04 10.47
CA ASP A 146 -11.09 17.25 10.52
C ASP A 146 -10.51 18.29 9.54
N PRO A 147 -11.29 18.81 8.58
CA PRO A 147 -10.85 19.88 7.67
C PRO A 147 -10.35 21.14 8.40
N ASP A 148 -10.85 21.38 9.63
CA ASP A 148 -10.49 22.52 10.46
C ASP A 148 -9.25 22.26 11.34
N ASP A 149 -8.83 20.99 11.49
CA ASP A 149 -7.60 20.65 12.19
C ASP A 149 -6.38 20.94 11.31
N GLN A 150 -5.63 21.96 11.70
CA GLN A 150 -4.34 22.31 11.11
C GLN A 150 -3.28 21.28 11.51
N VAL A 151 -3.29 20.09 10.90
CA VAL A 151 -2.15 19.17 10.89
C VAL A 151 -1.61 19.07 9.45
N PRO A 152 -1.13 20.18 8.86
CA PRO A 152 -1.24 20.40 7.42
C PRO A 152 -0.18 19.67 6.59
N TRP A 153 0.96 19.32 7.18
CA TRP A 153 2.08 18.69 6.46
C TRP A 153 2.19 17.18 6.64
N HIS A 154 1.56 16.60 7.67
CA HIS A 154 1.54 15.15 7.84
C HIS A 154 0.39 14.50 7.09
N ALA A 155 -0.79 15.14 7.04
CA ALA A 155 -1.98 14.54 6.43
C ALA A 155 -1.77 14.18 4.94
N ASP A 156 -1.28 15.13 4.13
CA ASP A 156 -1.02 14.89 2.71
C ASP A 156 0.09 13.83 2.51
N LEU A 157 1.15 13.81 3.32
CA LEU A 157 2.18 12.77 3.21
C LEU A 157 1.65 11.40 3.65
N VAL A 158 0.92 11.31 4.75
CA VAL A 158 0.28 10.08 5.25
C VAL A 158 -0.66 9.50 4.20
N LEU A 159 -1.63 10.29 3.73
CA LEU A 159 -2.59 9.85 2.70
C LEU A 159 -1.87 9.40 1.43
N HIS A 160 -0.81 10.10 1.02
CA HIS A 160 -0.06 9.72 -0.16
C HIS A 160 0.69 8.40 0.02
N LEU A 161 1.39 8.20 1.14
CA LEU A 161 2.10 6.96 1.42
C LEU A 161 1.13 5.77 1.51
N VAL A 162 -0.02 5.97 2.18
CA VAL A 162 -1.11 4.99 2.23
C VAL A 162 -1.67 4.70 0.84
N MET A 163 -1.92 5.69 0.01
CA MET A 163 -2.48 5.46 -1.33
C MET A 163 -1.51 4.74 -2.29
N THR A 164 -0.20 4.90 -2.08
CA THR A 164 0.84 4.48 -3.03
C THR A 164 1.57 3.20 -2.66
N HIS A 165 1.25 2.58 -1.51
CA HIS A 165 2.05 1.45 -1.00
C HIS A 165 2.02 0.20 -1.92
N HIS A 166 0.96 -0.02 -2.71
CA HIS A 166 0.95 -1.04 -3.79
C HIS A 166 1.21 -0.45 -5.19
N GLY A 167 1.89 0.69 -5.29
CA GLY A 167 2.48 1.19 -6.53
C GLY A 167 1.57 1.97 -7.50
N GLN A 168 0.32 2.30 -7.13
CA GLN A 168 -0.50 3.29 -7.85
C GLN A 168 -0.50 4.65 -7.13
N GLY A 169 -1.41 5.56 -7.48
CA GLY A 169 -1.56 6.86 -6.80
C GLY A 169 -0.62 7.95 -7.32
N ARG A 170 -0.01 7.77 -8.50
CA ARG A 170 0.95 8.70 -9.12
C ARG A 170 0.53 9.05 -10.56
N PRO A 171 -0.45 9.95 -10.80
CA PRO A 171 -1.18 10.73 -9.81
C PRO A 171 -2.53 10.14 -9.38
N THR A 172 -3.00 9.05 -10.00
CA THR A 172 -4.33 8.49 -9.72
C THR A 172 -4.26 7.01 -9.36
N THR A 173 -5.30 6.52 -8.72
CA THR A 173 -5.55 5.09 -8.51
C THR A 173 -6.64 4.62 -9.46
N ARG A 174 -6.68 3.30 -9.71
CA ARG A 174 -7.80 2.69 -10.40
C ARG A 174 -8.96 2.50 -9.43
N VAL A 175 -10.14 2.85 -9.90
CA VAL A 175 -11.42 2.53 -9.27
C VAL A 175 -12.07 1.38 -10.05
N VAL A 176 -12.96 0.66 -9.39
CA VAL A 176 -13.71 -0.47 -9.99
C VAL A 176 -15.19 -0.28 -9.77
N GLU A 177 -16.01 -0.71 -10.73
CA GLU A 177 -17.45 -0.72 -10.54
C GLU A 177 -17.81 -1.60 -9.33
N ASP A 178 -18.61 -1.03 -8.43
CA ASP A 178 -19.03 -1.67 -7.20
C ASP A 178 -20.53 -1.52 -7.03
N ALA A 179 -21.29 -2.50 -7.52
CA ALA A 179 -22.74 -2.41 -7.62
C ALA A 179 -23.47 -2.49 -6.26
N ASN A 180 -22.79 -2.98 -5.21
CA ASN A 180 -23.40 -3.16 -3.89
C ASN A 180 -22.36 -2.97 -2.78
N PRO A 181 -21.90 -1.73 -2.57
CA PRO A 181 -20.87 -1.45 -1.58
C PRO A 181 -21.43 -1.57 -0.15
N PRO A 182 -20.79 -2.36 0.74
CA PRO A 182 -21.14 -2.37 2.16
C PRO A 182 -20.64 -1.09 2.84
N SER A 183 -20.93 -0.89 4.12
CA SER A 183 -20.12 0.03 4.92
C SER A 183 -18.78 -0.60 5.28
N ALA A 184 -17.72 0.19 5.25
CA ALA A 184 -16.44 -0.16 5.88
C ALA A 184 -16.28 0.66 7.17
N THR A 185 -15.81 0.00 8.23
CA THR A 185 -15.58 0.61 9.54
C THR A 185 -14.20 0.24 10.04
N ALA A 186 -13.42 1.22 10.48
CA ALA A 186 -12.15 1.00 11.16
C ALA A 186 -12.01 1.96 12.35
N THR A 187 -11.18 1.60 13.31
CA THR A 187 -10.84 2.49 14.44
C THR A 187 -9.56 3.24 14.11
N VAL A 188 -9.64 4.56 14.04
CA VAL A 188 -8.48 5.45 13.81
C VAL A 188 -8.24 6.25 15.08
N GLU A 189 -7.09 6.04 15.72
CA GLU A 189 -6.72 6.68 17.00
C GLU A 189 -7.81 6.60 18.09
N GLY A 190 -8.46 5.43 18.20
CA GLY A 190 -9.52 5.17 19.18
C GLY A 190 -10.92 5.66 18.75
N THR A 191 -11.03 6.38 17.64
CA THR A 191 -12.30 6.86 17.09
C THR A 191 -12.81 5.89 16.02
N PRO A 192 -14.05 5.36 16.14
CA PRO A 192 -14.64 4.56 15.08
C PRO A 192 -15.03 5.46 13.90
N VAL A 193 -14.52 5.13 12.70
CA VAL A 193 -14.78 5.85 11.47
C VAL A 193 -15.53 4.92 10.53
N ARG A 194 -16.62 5.41 9.94
CA ARG A 194 -17.46 4.65 9.02
C ARG A 194 -17.59 5.38 7.70
N ILE A 195 -17.31 4.67 6.61
CA ILE A 195 -17.46 5.16 5.24
C ILE A 195 -18.28 4.18 4.40
N SER A 196 -18.63 4.61 3.19
CA SER A 196 -19.02 3.66 2.14
C SER A 196 -17.80 2.84 1.73
N GLY A 197 -17.95 1.52 1.61
CA GLY A 197 -16.94 0.61 1.03
C GLY A 197 -16.88 0.67 -0.49
N ASP A 198 -17.46 1.70 -1.12
CA ASP A 198 -17.56 1.83 -2.57
C ASP A 198 -16.19 2.09 -3.20
N LEU A 199 -15.70 1.09 -3.93
CA LEU A 199 -14.43 1.11 -4.65
C LEU A 199 -14.51 1.80 -6.02
N SER A 200 -15.69 2.32 -6.39
CA SER A 200 -15.88 3.15 -7.59
C SER A 200 -15.57 4.64 -7.34
N ILE A 201 -15.46 5.05 -6.07
CA ILE A 201 -15.18 6.43 -5.67
C ILE A 201 -13.68 6.73 -5.80
N MET A 202 -13.36 7.71 -6.64
CA MET A 202 -11.98 8.19 -6.83
C MET A 202 -11.62 9.24 -5.76
N ASP A 203 -10.39 9.19 -5.25
CA ASP A 203 -9.78 10.31 -4.52
C ASP A 203 -9.31 11.40 -5.53
N TRP A 204 -10.14 12.42 -5.70
CA TRP A 204 -9.85 13.54 -6.59
C TRP A 204 -8.77 14.49 -6.08
N ASP A 205 -8.39 14.40 -4.80
CA ASP A 205 -7.30 15.19 -4.22
C ASP A 205 -5.92 14.55 -4.45
N GLN A 206 -5.85 13.25 -4.75
CA GLN A 206 -4.58 12.55 -4.96
C GLN A 206 -3.68 13.21 -6.01
N PRO A 207 -4.16 13.70 -7.18
CA PRO A 207 -3.31 14.43 -8.12
C PRO A 207 -2.71 15.72 -7.57
N ARG A 208 -3.50 16.51 -6.81
CA ARG A 208 -3.01 17.73 -6.14
C ARG A 208 -1.95 17.36 -5.10
N ARG A 209 -2.24 16.36 -4.27
CA ARG A 209 -1.35 15.84 -3.22
C ARG A 209 -0.02 15.34 -3.78
N PHE A 210 -0.06 14.53 -4.84
CA PHE A 210 1.14 14.02 -5.50
C PHE A 210 2.01 15.17 -6.03
N ARG A 211 1.41 16.14 -6.73
CA ARG A 211 2.13 17.31 -7.23
C ARG A 211 2.79 18.10 -6.10
N TYR A 212 2.03 18.43 -5.06
CA TYR A 212 2.52 19.19 -3.90
C TYR A 212 3.70 18.49 -3.21
N LEU A 213 3.61 17.17 -3.02
CA LEU A 213 4.68 16.39 -2.40
C LEU A 213 5.91 16.28 -3.31
N CYS A 214 5.74 16.18 -4.64
CA CYS A 214 6.86 16.26 -5.57
C CYS A 214 7.56 17.63 -5.53
N GLU A 215 6.80 18.73 -5.42
CA GLU A 215 7.37 20.08 -5.29
C GLU A 215 8.13 20.24 -3.96
N ARG A 216 7.66 19.60 -2.88
CA ARG A 216 8.27 19.66 -1.54
C ARG A 216 9.51 18.77 -1.37
N TYR A 217 9.44 17.52 -1.82
CA TYR A 217 10.47 16.50 -1.57
C TYR A 217 11.32 16.17 -2.81
N GLY A 218 10.94 16.67 -3.98
CA GLY A 218 11.47 16.20 -5.26
C GLY A 218 11.00 14.78 -5.60
N TYR A 219 11.14 14.39 -6.87
CA TYR A 219 10.72 13.06 -7.33
C TYR A 219 11.43 11.92 -6.60
N TRP A 220 12.74 12.06 -6.38
CA TRP A 220 13.55 11.04 -5.70
C TRP A 220 13.33 11.00 -4.20
N GLY A 221 13.11 12.15 -3.56
CA GLY A 221 12.80 12.21 -2.13
C GLY A 221 11.46 11.56 -1.84
N LEU A 222 10.42 11.86 -2.63
CA LEU A 222 9.12 11.21 -2.46
C LEU A 222 9.20 9.70 -2.72
N ALA A 223 9.90 9.28 -3.77
CA ALA A 223 10.13 7.87 -4.06
C ALA A 223 10.85 7.13 -2.92
N LEU A 224 11.80 7.79 -2.24
CA LEU A 224 12.46 7.25 -1.06
C LEU A 224 11.46 7.06 0.09
N LEU A 225 10.64 8.06 0.40
CA LEU A 225 9.64 7.97 1.47
C LEU A 225 8.62 6.85 1.22
N GLU A 226 8.15 6.72 -0.02
CA GLU A 226 7.28 5.61 -0.44
C GLU A 226 7.98 4.25 -0.29
N SER A 227 9.26 4.17 -0.66
CA SER A 227 10.03 2.93 -0.52
C SER A 227 10.19 2.50 0.94
N ILE A 228 10.33 3.44 1.88
CA ILE A 228 10.48 3.13 3.31
C ILE A 228 9.25 2.38 3.82
N LEU A 229 8.04 2.90 3.55
CA LEU A 229 6.80 2.25 3.97
C LEU A 229 6.65 0.86 3.32
N ARG A 230 6.90 0.77 2.01
CA ARG A 230 6.80 -0.49 1.25
C ARG A 230 7.76 -1.56 1.76
N GLN A 231 9.01 -1.18 2.05
CA GLN A 231 10.00 -2.10 2.59
C GLN A 231 9.66 -2.53 4.01
N ALA A 232 9.11 -1.63 4.83
CA ALA A 232 8.66 -1.95 6.19
C ALA A 232 7.52 -2.97 6.18
N ASP A 233 6.49 -2.75 5.36
CA ASP A 233 5.38 -3.70 5.20
C ASP A 233 5.88 -5.06 4.70
N GLN A 234 6.67 -5.09 3.62
CA GLN A 234 7.24 -6.34 3.10
C GLN A 234 8.07 -7.09 4.13
N ALA A 235 8.93 -6.39 4.88
CA ALA A 235 9.78 -7.01 5.90
C ALA A 235 8.94 -7.60 7.04
N VAL A 236 7.98 -6.86 7.59
CA VAL A 236 7.08 -7.33 8.66
C VAL A 236 6.21 -8.48 8.17
N SER A 237 5.72 -8.39 6.94
CA SER A 237 5.00 -9.44 6.27
C SER A 237 5.87 -10.71 6.16
N SER A 238 7.13 -10.63 5.74
CA SER A 238 8.01 -11.82 5.67
C SER A 238 8.44 -12.38 7.04
N ALA A 239 8.59 -11.53 8.06
CA ALA A 239 9.19 -11.91 9.35
C ALA A 239 8.27 -12.74 10.27
N THR A 240 7.07 -13.10 9.81
CA THR A 240 6.16 -13.96 10.56
C THR A 240 6.52 -15.45 10.43
N GLU A 241 7.62 -15.78 9.74
CA GLU A 241 8.27 -17.09 9.71
C GLU A 241 9.30 -17.30 10.84
N VAL A 242 8.93 -17.24 12.12
CA VAL A 242 9.72 -17.94 13.15
C VAL A 242 8.79 -18.39 14.28
N VAL A 243 8.36 -19.65 14.21
CA VAL A 243 7.92 -20.43 15.39
C VAL A 243 8.96 -21.54 15.60
#